data_AF-A0A934MEE6-F1
#
_entry.id   AF-A0A934MEE6-F1
#
_cell.length_a   1.000
_cell.length_b   1.000
_cell.length_c   1.000
_cell.angle_alpha   90.00
_cell.angle_beta   90.00
_cell.angle_gamma   90.00
#
_symmetry.space_group_name_H-M   'P 1'
#
loop_
_entity.id
_entity.type
_entity.pdbx_description
1 polymer ?
#
loop_
_entity_poly.entity_id
_entity_poly.type
_entity_poly.pdbx_seq_one_letter_code
_entity_poly.pdbx_strand_id
1 'polypeptide(L)'
;MRRFILLATAGACLLPGLAGIARAADVTADELMDRLKGVAPEAVLEYATLLHIPAEGDPQVVQEGTNGWTCMYPGTDPMCADAQAVSWAQAFMGQTEPPETVGFIYMLLGDEGASNIDPYAAGETADNQWVQTGPHVMIVGAGARPLYDTYPQTVPDEAGLPWVMWPDTPYAHLMIPVE
;
A
#
# COMPACT_ATOMS: atom_id res chain seq x y z
N MET A 1 68.75 -2.21 31.22
CA MET A 1 68.10 -1.79 29.97
C MET A 1 66.72 -1.23 30.31
N ARG A 2 66.51 0.05 29.96
CA ARG A 2 65.27 0.80 29.78
C ARG A 2 63.94 0.08 30.11
N ARG A 3 63.15 0.61 31.07
CA ARG A 3 61.85 1.31 30.90
C ARG A 3 60.79 0.56 31.75
N PHE A 4 59.67 1.06 32.27
CA PHE A 4 58.83 2.23 31.99
C PHE A 4 58.12 2.67 33.29
N ILE A 5 57.89 3.97 33.40
CA ILE A 5 56.98 4.61 34.36
C ILE A 5 55.55 4.47 33.82
N LEU A 6 54.59 4.07 34.66
CA LEU A 6 53.15 4.14 34.38
C LEU A 6 52.51 5.05 35.43
N LEU A 7 52.22 6.29 35.03
CA LEU A 7 51.30 7.18 35.75
C LEU A 7 49.86 6.81 35.38
N ALA A 8 49.02 6.66 36.38
CA ALA A 8 47.56 6.58 36.27
C ALA A 8 46.93 7.83 36.89
N THR A 9 46.18 8.61 36.10
CA THR A 9 45.15 9.58 36.51
C THR A 9 44.39 9.94 35.23
N ALA A 10 43.19 9.43 34.96
CA ALA A 10 41.88 9.80 35.50
C ALA A 10 41.30 11.13 34.94
N GLY A 11 40.32 10.99 34.04
CA GLY A 11 39.06 11.76 34.09
C GLY A 11 38.94 13.05 33.26
N ALA A 12 38.23 12.96 32.13
CA ALA A 12 37.07 13.81 31.78
C ALA A 12 36.60 13.52 30.34
N CYS A 13 35.73 12.51 30.17
CA CYS A 13 34.95 12.38 28.93
C CYS A 13 33.72 13.28 29.03
N LEU A 14 33.81 14.47 28.45
CA LEU A 14 32.65 15.29 28.12
C LEU A 14 32.00 14.69 26.87
N LEU A 15 30.87 13.99 27.05
CA LEU A 15 30.00 13.58 25.96
C LEU A 15 29.04 14.74 25.65
N PRO A 16 29.15 15.42 24.50
CA PRO A 16 28.11 16.34 24.06
C PRO A 16 26.83 15.57 23.68
N GLY A 17 25.70 16.18 24.01
CA GLY A 17 24.40 15.54 24.16
C GLY A 17 23.85 14.80 22.95
N LEU A 18 22.93 13.87 23.25
CA LEU A 18 22.03 13.27 22.29
C LEU A 18 21.29 14.38 21.54
N ALA A 19 21.66 14.58 20.28
CA ALA A 19 20.79 15.22 19.32
C ALA A 19 19.49 14.42 19.26
N GLY A 20 18.36 15.11 19.37
CA GLY A 20 17.03 14.51 19.40
C GLY A 20 16.82 13.54 18.23
N ILE A 21 16.29 12.37 18.57
CA ILE A 21 15.69 11.47 17.59
C ILE A 21 14.58 12.29 16.92
N ALA A 22 14.74 12.61 15.64
CA ALA A 22 13.69 13.25 14.87
C ALA A 22 12.48 12.30 14.92
N ARG A 23 11.41 12.73 15.61
CA ARG A 23 10.12 12.05 15.54
C ARG A 23 9.65 12.21 14.10
N ALA A 24 9.43 11.10 13.39
CA ALA A 24 8.74 11.11 12.11
C ALA A 24 7.50 12.01 12.24
N ALA A 25 7.27 12.92 11.29
CA ALA A 25 6.16 13.85 11.36
C ALA A 25 4.87 13.04 11.51
N ASP A 26 4.17 13.21 12.64
CA ASP A 26 2.90 12.55 12.90
C ASP A 26 1.88 13.10 11.89
N VAL A 27 1.57 12.36 10.81
CA VAL A 27 0.51 12.75 9.87
C VAL A 27 -0.82 12.72 10.60
N THR A 28 -1.54 13.82 10.58
CA THR A 28 -2.84 13.94 11.24
C THR A 28 -3.97 13.33 10.40
N ALA A 29 -5.11 13.05 11.03
CA ALA A 29 -6.31 12.59 10.33
C ALA A 29 -6.76 13.58 9.25
N ASP A 30 -6.77 14.89 9.56
CA ASP A 30 -7.16 15.93 8.61
C ASP A 30 -6.22 15.99 7.39
N GLU A 31 -4.90 15.94 7.63
CA GLU A 31 -3.91 15.92 6.55
C GLU A 31 -4.03 14.67 5.67
N LEU A 32 -4.32 13.50 6.25
CA LEU A 32 -4.54 12.27 5.49
C LEU A 32 -5.87 12.31 4.74
N MET A 33 -6.93 12.84 5.34
CA MET A 33 -8.23 13.04 4.71
C MET A 33 -8.11 13.93 3.46
N ASP A 34 -7.36 15.04 3.56
CA ASP A 34 -7.11 15.94 2.43
C ASP A 34 -6.40 15.23 1.27
N ARG A 35 -5.42 14.37 1.57
CA ARG A 35 -4.70 13.56 0.54
C ARG A 35 -5.60 12.50 -0.10
N LEU A 36 -6.58 11.99 0.63
CA LEU A 36 -7.48 10.93 0.18
C LEU A 36 -8.74 11.46 -0.50
N LYS A 37 -8.93 12.77 -0.58
CA LYS A 37 -10.12 13.36 -1.19
C LYS A 37 -10.33 12.86 -2.62
N GLY A 38 -11.45 12.18 -2.85
CA GLY A 38 -11.82 11.63 -4.15
C GLY A 38 -11.31 10.21 -4.43
N VAL A 39 -10.59 9.57 -3.50
CA VAL A 39 -10.11 8.18 -3.64
C VAL A 39 -11.23 7.15 -3.70
N ALA A 40 -12.40 7.48 -3.14
CA ALA A 40 -13.62 6.68 -3.10
C ALA A 40 -14.85 7.61 -3.07
N PRO A 41 -16.08 7.11 -3.23
CA PRO A 41 -17.28 7.90 -3.00
C PRO A 41 -17.25 8.56 -1.61
N GLU A 42 -17.76 9.78 -1.49
CA GLU A 42 -17.69 10.57 -0.24
C GLU A 42 -18.24 9.81 0.97
N ALA A 43 -19.36 9.10 0.80
CA ALA A 43 -19.97 8.27 1.85
C ALA A 43 -19.12 7.06 2.29
N VAL A 44 -18.13 6.65 1.49
CA VAL A 44 -17.14 5.63 1.88
C VAL A 44 -16.04 6.30 2.70
N LEU A 45 -15.44 7.38 2.18
CA LEU A 45 -14.29 8.03 2.80
C LEU A 45 -14.64 8.69 4.16
N GLU A 46 -15.79 9.37 4.26
CA GLU A 46 -16.20 10.12 5.46
C GLU A 46 -16.25 9.26 6.72
N TYR A 47 -16.65 7.99 6.59
CA TYR A 47 -16.85 7.07 7.70
C TYR A 47 -15.82 5.94 7.77
N ALA A 48 -14.76 6.01 6.95
CA ALA A 48 -13.69 5.01 6.91
C ALA A 48 -12.69 5.19 8.06
N THR A 49 -12.01 4.10 8.40
CA THR A 49 -10.79 4.13 9.18
C THR A 49 -9.70 4.75 8.32
N LEU A 50 -8.99 5.77 8.83
CA LEU A 50 -7.85 6.35 8.15
C LEU A 50 -6.57 5.74 8.69
N LEU A 51 -5.85 5.04 7.81
CA LEU A 51 -4.60 4.37 8.14
C LEU A 51 -3.42 5.15 7.54
N HIS A 52 -2.63 5.76 8.41
CA HIS A 52 -1.35 6.33 8.02
C HIS A 52 -0.29 5.23 7.90
N ILE A 53 0.32 5.13 6.72
CA ILE A 53 1.45 4.23 6.47
C ILE A 53 2.71 5.11 6.42
N PRO A 54 3.55 5.13 7.47
CA PRO A 54 4.79 5.90 7.46
C PRO A 54 5.84 5.21 6.57
N ALA A 55 6.83 5.98 6.11
CA ALA A 55 7.98 5.42 5.38
C ALA A 55 8.81 4.45 6.24
N GLU A 56 8.81 4.67 7.56
CA GLU A 56 9.48 3.81 8.55
C GLU A 56 8.56 3.59 9.75
N GLY A 57 8.49 2.35 10.24
CA GLY A 57 7.67 1.96 11.39
C GLY A 57 6.35 1.30 10.99
N ASP A 58 5.52 1.02 11.99
CA ASP A 58 4.27 0.31 11.81
C ASP A 58 3.15 1.26 11.33
N PRO A 59 2.19 0.78 10.52
CA PRO A 59 0.98 1.53 10.18
C PRO A 59 0.22 2.02 11.42
N GLN A 60 -0.33 3.22 11.35
CA GLN A 60 -1.02 3.89 12.46
C GLN A 60 -2.43 4.27 12.06
N VAL A 61 -3.42 3.84 12.86
CA VAL A 61 -4.78 4.34 12.72
C VAL A 61 -4.82 5.76 13.29
N VAL A 62 -5.09 6.74 12.43
CA VAL A 62 -5.18 8.16 12.82
C VAL A 62 -6.64 8.61 13.01
N GLN A 63 -7.59 7.85 12.48
CA GLN A 63 -9.02 8.00 12.72
C GLN A 63 -9.70 6.62 12.64
N GLU A 64 -10.52 6.29 13.63
CA GLU A 64 -11.36 5.09 13.60
C GLU A 64 -12.63 5.33 12.77
N GLY A 65 -12.92 4.38 11.88
CA GLY A 65 -14.12 4.38 11.05
C GLY A 65 -15.31 3.66 11.69
N THR A 66 -16.44 3.70 11.00
CA THR A 66 -17.69 3.04 11.41
C THR A 66 -18.37 2.24 10.29
N ASN A 67 -17.84 2.29 9.06
CA ASN A 67 -18.45 1.65 7.90
C ASN A 67 -17.69 0.40 7.38
N GLY A 68 -16.59 0.00 8.04
CA GLY A 68 -15.80 -1.18 7.68
C GLY A 68 -14.81 -0.99 6.54
N TRP A 69 -14.63 0.24 6.05
CA TRP A 69 -13.60 0.59 5.08
C TRP A 69 -12.35 1.12 5.76
N THR A 70 -11.19 0.85 5.16
CA THR A 70 -9.91 1.45 5.53
C THR A 70 -9.36 2.22 4.33
N CYS A 71 -9.08 3.51 4.51
CA CYS A 71 -8.49 4.35 3.49
C CYS A 71 -7.07 4.77 3.87
N MET A 72 -6.16 4.74 2.90
CA MET A 72 -4.72 4.91 3.15
C MET A 72 -3.98 5.45 1.92
N TYR A 73 -2.86 6.12 2.17
CA TYR A 73 -1.93 6.59 1.16
C TYR A 73 -0.56 5.92 1.41
N PRO A 74 -0.19 4.86 0.66
CA PRO A 74 1.03 4.07 0.89
C PRO A 74 2.31 4.74 0.37
N GLY A 75 2.23 5.94 -0.20
CA GLY A 75 3.37 6.70 -0.74
C GLY A 75 3.27 6.96 -2.24
N THR A 76 2.61 6.04 -2.96
CA THR A 76 2.29 6.17 -4.39
C THR A 76 0.78 6.30 -4.57
N ASP A 77 0.05 5.19 -4.45
CA ASP A 77 -1.32 5.07 -4.98
C ASP A 77 -2.34 5.03 -3.83
N PRO A 78 -3.13 6.10 -3.63
CA PRO A 78 -4.12 6.12 -2.57
C PRO A 78 -5.26 5.15 -2.87
N MET A 79 -5.77 4.51 -1.82
CA MET A 79 -6.87 3.56 -1.93
C MET A 79 -7.83 3.61 -0.74
N CYS A 80 -9.05 3.13 -0.94
CA CYS A 80 -9.93 2.66 0.13
C CYS A 80 -10.28 1.18 -0.09
N ALA A 81 -10.03 0.34 0.89
CA ALA A 81 -10.26 -1.10 0.84
C ALA A 81 -11.28 -1.52 1.90
N ASP A 82 -12.20 -2.42 1.56
CA ASP A 82 -13.03 -3.07 2.56
C ASP A 82 -12.21 -4.02 3.45
N ALA A 83 -12.81 -4.54 4.53
CA ALA A 83 -12.12 -5.43 5.47
C ALA A 83 -11.51 -6.69 4.82
N GLN A 84 -12.12 -7.23 3.77
CA GLN A 84 -11.64 -8.44 3.09
C GLN A 84 -10.49 -8.11 2.15
N ALA A 85 -10.57 -6.97 1.46
CA ALA A 85 -9.48 -6.44 0.65
C ALA A 85 -8.27 -6.05 1.51
N VAL A 86 -8.47 -5.50 2.71
CA VAL A 86 -7.37 -5.28 3.67
C VAL A 86 -6.69 -6.60 4.04
N SER A 87 -7.47 -7.65 4.29
CA SER A 87 -6.92 -8.99 4.60
C SER A 87 -6.14 -9.58 3.42
N TRP A 88 -6.63 -9.37 2.19
CA TRP A 88 -5.91 -9.74 0.97
C TRP A 88 -4.60 -8.94 0.82
N ALA A 89 -4.63 -7.62 1.05
CA ALA A 89 -3.45 -6.77 0.96
C ALA A 89 -2.37 -7.16 1.99
N GLN A 90 -2.79 -7.50 3.21
CA GLN A 90 -1.88 -8.03 4.24
C GLN A 90 -1.23 -9.35 3.82
N ALA A 91 -2.00 -10.26 3.20
CA ALA A 91 -1.46 -11.51 2.69
C ALA A 91 -0.47 -11.28 1.54
N PHE A 92 -0.77 -10.35 0.63
CA PHE A 92 0.13 -9.93 -0.44
C PHE A 92 1.45 -9.36 0.12
N MET A 93 1.39 -8.41 1.05
CA MET A 93 2.56 -7.84 1.71
C MET A 93 3.37 -8.88 2.50
N GLY A 94 2.67 -9.81 3.16
CA GLY A 94 3.26 -10.91 3.93
C GLY A 94 3.75 -12.08 3.07
N GLN A 95 3.48 -12.06 1.76
CA GLN A 95 3.72 -13.17 0.83
C GLN A 95 3.12 -14.50 1.31
N THR A 96 1.92 -14.45 1.89
CA THR A 96 1.16 -15.60 2.39
C THR A 96 -0.09 -15.85 1.55
N GLU A 97 -0.69 -17.03 1.70
CA GLU A 97 -1.96 -17.35 1.03
C GLU A 97 -3.04 -16.31 1.38
N PRO A 98 -3.68 -15.68 0.38
CA PRO A 98 -4.78 -14.75 0.63
C PRO A 98 -6.03 -15.48 1.12
N PRO A 99 -6.94 -14.78 1.83
CA PRO A 99 -8.19 -15.37 2.27
C PRO A 99 -9.09 -15.76 1.08
N GLU A 100 -9.86 -16.83 1.27
CA GLU A 100 -10.91 -17.32 0.35
C GLU A 100 -12.19 -16.46 0.44
N THR A 101 -12.03 -15.15 0.32
CA THR A 101 -13.09 -14.16 0.41
C THR A 101 -13.04 -13.23 -0.81
N VAL A 102 -14.13 -12.51 -1.04
CA VAL A 102 -14.18 -11.44 -2.04
C VAL A 102 -13.97 -10.13 -1.29
N GLY A 103 -13.04 -9.30 -1.77
CA GLY A 103 -12.82 -7.95 -1.29
C GLY A 103 -12.93 -6.93 -2.42
N PHE A 104 -13.18 -5.68 -2.04
CA PHE A 104 -13.31 -4.55 -2.95
C PHE A 104 -12.36 -3.40 -2.59
N ILE A 105 -11.76 -2.79 -3.60
CA ILE A 105 -10.87 -1.63 -3.46
C ILE A 105 -11.32 -0.51 -4.41
N TYR A 106 -11.38 0.71 -3.89
CA TYR A 106 -11.46 1.93 -4.68
C TYR A 106 -10.06 2.54 -4.86
N MET A 107 -9.70 2.86 -6.10
CA MET A 107 -8.51 3.62 -6.49
C MET A 107 -8.93 4.71 -7.49
N LEU A 108 -9.86 5.58 -7.08
CA LEU A 108 -10.47 6.56 -7.97
C LEU A 108 -9.58 7.76 -8.30
N LEU A 109 -8.40 7.84 -7.71
CA LEU A 109 -7.37 8.81 -8.09
C LEU A 109 -6.37 8.23 -9.13
N GLY A 110 -6.58 6.98 -9.54
CA GLY A 110 -5.68 6.24 -10.43
C GLY A 110 -4.43 5.72 -9.72
N ASP A 111 -3.52 5.17 -10.52
CA ASP A 111 -2.22 4.68 -10.09
C ASP A 111 -1.05 5.32 -10.88
N GLU A 112 0.16 5.16 -10.37
CA GLU A 112 1.43 5.53 -11.01
C GLU A 112 1.99 4.40 -11.90
N GLY A 113 1.26 3.29 -11.97
CA GLY A 113 1.53 2.12 -12.78
C GLY A 113 2.04 0.91 -12.01
N ALA A 114 1.75 -0.27 -12.57
CA ALA A 114 2.18 -1.56 -12.05
C ALA A 114 2.48 -2.53 -13.19
N SER A 115 3.29 -3.55 -12.91
CA SER A 115 3.42 -4.68 -13.83
C SER A 115 2.13 -5.49 -13.85
N ASN A 116 1.61 -5.79 -15.04
CA ASN A 116 0.44 -6.67 -15.14
C ASN A 116 0.75 -8.15 -14.81
N ILE A 117 2.02 -8.55 -14.86
CA ILE A 117 2.42 -9.98 -14.77
C ILE A 117 3.33 -10.30 -13.58
N ASP A 118 3.98 -9.31 -12.97
CA ASP A 118 4.88 -9.50 -11.82
C ASP A 118 4.41 -8.62 -10.64
N PRO A 119 3.78 -9.22 -9.61
CA PRO A 119 3.29 -8.48 -8.44
C PRO A 119 4.40 -7.86 -7.59
N TYR A 120 5.67 -8.21 -7.83
CA TYR A 120 6.82 -7.70 -7.07
C TYR A 120 7.77 -6.84 -7.92
N ALA A 121 7.36 -6.45 -9.13
CA ALA A 121 8.15 -5.58 -9.97
C ALA A 121 8.40 -4.22 -9.27
N ALA A 122 9.65 -3.81 -9.21
CA ALA A 122 10.05 -2.53 -8.61
C ALA A 122 9.91 -1.32 -9.56
N GLY A 123 9.52 -1.56 -10.81
CA GLY A 123 9.38 -0.52 -11.84
C GLY A 123 9.16 -1.09 -13.24
N GLU A 124 8.96 -0.20 -14.20
CA GLU A 124 8.73 -0.55 -15.61
C GLU A 124 9.93 -1.27 -16.25
N THR A 125 9.63 -2.35 -16.98
CA THR A 125 10.58 -3.02 -17.87
C THR A 125 9.93 -3.25 -19.23
N ALA A 126 10.73 -3.57 -20.24
CA ALA A 126 10.22 -3.79 -21.60
C ALA A 126 9.29 -5.01 -21.73
N ASP A 127 9.29 -5.90 -20.74
CA ASP A 127 8.64 -7.21 -20.78
C ASP A 127 7.62 -7.45 -19.65
N ASN A 128 7.50 -6.54 -18.69
CA ASN A 128 6.60 -6.74 -17.53
C ASN A 128 5.18 -6.20 -17.74
N GLN A 129 4.82 -5.82 -18.97
CA GLN A 129 3.49 -5.31 -19.30
C GLN A 129 3.04 -4.20 -18.33
N TRP A 130 3.91 -3.20 -18.16
CA TRP A 130 3.62 -2.05 -17.30
C TRP A 130 2.36 -1.33 -17.78
N VAL A 131 1.42 -1.11 -16.86
CA VAL A 131 0.16 -0.43 -17.13
C VAL A 131 -0.03 0.65 -16.09
N GLN A 132 -0.31 1.86 -16.55
CA GLN A 132 -0.81 2.95 -15.71
C GLN A 132 -2.32 3.06 -15.91
N THR A 133 -3.07 2.97 -14.82
CA THR A 133 -4.52 2.99 -14.84
C THR A 133 -5.02 4.31 -14.26
N GLY A 134 -5.98 4.93 -14.97
CA GLY A 134 -6.79 6.02 -14.41
C GLY A 134 -7.69 5.55 -13.26
N PRO A 135 -8.72 6.33 -12.88
CA PRO A 135 -9.70 5.93 -11.88
C PRO A 135 -10.25 4.52 -12.14
N HIS A 136 -10.13 3.65 -11.15
CA HIS A 136 -10.59 2.28 -11.24
C HIS A 136 -11.00 1.70 -9.88
N VAL A 137 -11.63 0.54 -9.93
CA VAL A 137 -11.89 -0.30 -8.77
C VAL A 137 -11.31 -1.69 -8.98
N MET A 138 -11.04 -2.39 -7.88
CA MET A 138 -10.53 -3.75 -7.92
C MET A 138 -11.46 -4.70 -7.18
N ILE A 139 -11.61 -5.91 -7.72
CA ILE A 139 -12.17 -7.06 -7.01
C ILE A 139 -11.03 -8.02 -6.74
N VAL A 140 -10.77 -8.29 -5.45
CA VAL A 140 -9.62 -9.06 -4.98
C VAL A 140 -10.06 -10.29 -4.19
N GLY A 141 -9.09 -11.15 -3.88
CA GLY A 141 -9.29 -12.34 -3.05
C GLY A 141 -9.64 -13.60 -3.83
N ALA A 142 -9.28 -14.76 -3.28
CA ALA A 142 -9.44 -16.04 -3.96
C ALA A 142 -10.92 -16.42 -4.15
N GLY A 143 -11.82 -15.86 -3.33
CA GLY A 143 -13.27 -16.04 -3.48
C GLY A 143 -13.83 -15.45 -4.78
N ALA A 144 -13.12 -14.52 -5.44
CA ALA A 144 -13.52 -13.92 -6.71
C ALA A 144 -12.94 -14.65 -7.93
N ARG A 145 -12.19 -15.74 -7.75
CA ARG A 145 -11.53 -16.47 -8.86
C ARG A 145 -12.47 -16.89 -10.00
N PRO A 146 -13.71 -17.36 -9.75
CA PRO A 146 -14.65 -17.65 -10.84
C PRO A 146 -15.00 -16.43 -11.71
N LEU A 147 -14.89 -15.22 -11.17
CA LEU A 147 -15.08 -13.99 -11.94
C LEU A 147 -13.89 -13.76 -12.87
N TYR A 148 -12.66 -13.97 -12.41
CA TYR A 148 -11.43 -13.75 -13.18
C TYR A 148 -11.41 -14.57 -14.47
N ASP A 149 -11.91 -15.81 -14.43
CA ASP A 149 -11.99 -16.71 -15.58
C ASP A 149 -12.89 -16.18 -16.71
N THR A 150 -13.72 -15.17 -16.44
CA THR A 150 -14.64 -14.54 -17.41
C THR A 150 -14.08 -13.28 -18.07
N TYR A 151 -12.89 -12.83 -17.68
CA TYR A 151 -12.25 -11.61 -18.18
C TYR A 151 -10.91 -11.90 -18.89
N PRO A 152 -10.45 -10.98 -19.76
CA PRO A 152 -9.12 -11.07 -20.35
C PRO A 152 -8.02 -11.14 -19.28
N GLN A 153 -7.02 -12.00 -19.49
CA GLN A 153 -5.84 -12.14 -18.61
C GLN A 153 -4.68 -11.19 -19.01
N THR A 154 -4.92 -10.34 -19.99
CA THR A 154 -3.98 -9.35 -20.51
C THR A 154 -4.69 -8.01 -20.60
N VAL A 155 -3.93 -6.93 -20.46
CA VAL A 155 -4.44 -5.56 -20.61
C VAL A 155 -5.09 -5.40 -22.01
N PRO A 156 -6.36 -4.99 -22.12
CA PRO A 156 -7.02 -4.77 -23.39
C PRO A 156 -6.45 -3.56 -24.14
N ASP A 157 -6.43 -3.62 -25.47
CA ASP A 157 -6.01 -2.48 -26.31
C ASP A 157 -6.99 -1.29 -26.21
N GLU A 158 -8.26 -1.57 -25.92
CA GLU A 158 -9.30 -0.56 -25.72
C GLU A 158 -9.32 -0.13 -24.26
N ALA A 159 -9.16 1.18 -24.04
CA ALA A 159 -9.23 1.79 -22.72
C ALA A 159 -10.62 1.62 -22.09
N GLY A 160 -10.69 1.58 -20.76
CA GLY A 160 -11.95 1.45 -20.03
C GLY A 160 -12.43 0.01 -19.85
N LEU A 161 -11.82 -0.97 -20.53
CA LEU A 161 -12.22 -2.37 -20.42
C LEU A 161 -11.58 -3.05 -19.19
N PRO A 162 -12.32 -3.90 -18.47
CA PRO A 162 -11.81 -4.66 -17.34
C PRO A 162 -10.90 -5.82 -17.75
N TRP A 163 -9.93 -6.16 -16.90
CA TRP A 163 -8.99 -7.26 -17.11
C TRP A 163 -8.46 -7.84 -15.79
N VAL A 164 -7.88 -9.04 -15.86
CA VAL A 164 -7.22 -9.67 -14.72
C VAL A 164 -5.76 -9.27 -14.69
N MET A 165 -5.35 -8.67 -13.57
CA MET A 165 -3.95 -8.39 -13.25
C MET A 165 -3.37 -9.53 -12.41
N TRP A 166 -2.07 -9.78 -12.61
CA TRP A 166 -1.29 -10.87 -12.00
C TRP A 166 -1.93 -12.25 -12.20
N PRO A 167 -2.27 -12.61 -13.45
CA PRO A 167 -2.82 -13.92 -13.75
C PRO A 167 -1.88 -15.03 -13.24
N ASP A 168 -2.46 -16.18 -12.92
CA ASP A 168 -1.77 -17.37 -12.40
C ASP A 168 -1.09 -17.22 -11.02
N THR A 169 -1.22 -16.07 -10.35
CA THR A 169 -0.76 -15.87 -8.97
C THR A 169 -1.90 -16.04 -7.96
N PRO A 170 -1.62 -16.29 -6.66
CA PRO A 170 -2.64 -16.23 -5.60
C PRO A 170 -3.28 -14.84 -5.46
N TYR A 171 -2.58 -13.79 -5.91
CA TYR A 171 -3.00 -12.39 -5.78
C TYR A 171 -3.67 -11.84 -7.04
N ALA A 172 -4.06 -12.71 -7.97
CA ALA A 172 -4.84 -12.31 -9.13
C ALA A 172 -6.06 -11.49 -8.70
N HIS A 173 -6.34 -10.41 -9.42
CA HIS A 173 -7.45 -9.52 -9.13
C HIS A 173 -7.99 -8.90 -10.41
N LEU A 174 -9.28 -8.55 -10.39
CA LEU A 174 -9.96 -7.92 -11.50
C LEU A 174 -9.80 -6.40 -11.39
N MET A 175 -9.19 -5.79 -12.40
CA MET A 175 -9.12 -4.35 -12.61
C MET A 175 -10.36 -3.90 -13.38
N ILE A 176 -11.05 -2.88 -12.89
CA ILE A 176 -12.25 -2.31 -13.53
C ILE A 176 -12.10 -0.80 -13.61
N PRO A 177 -11.61 -0.26 -14.74
CA PRO A 177 -11.65 1.17 -15.00
C PRO A 177 -13.08 1.73 -14.91
N VAL A 178 -13.23 2.98 -14.46
CA VAL A 178 -14.55 3.63 -14.29
C VAL A 178 -14.74 4.89 -15.14
N GLU A 179 -13.86 5.10 -16.12
CA GLU A 179 -13.92 6.18 -17.11
C GLU A 179 -14.25 5.67 -18.52
#